data_AF-A0A3B9UZ83-F1
#
_entry.id   AF-A0A3B9UZ83-F1
#
_cell.length_a   1.000
_cell.length_b   1.000
_cell.length_c   1.000
_cell.angle_alpha   90.00
_cell.angle_beta   90.00
_cell.angle_gamma   90.00
#
_symmetry.space_group_name_H-M   'P 1'
#
loop_
_entity.id
_entity.type
_entity.pdbx_description
1 polymer ?
#
loop_
_entity_poly.entity_id
_entity_poly.type
_entity_poly.pdbx_seq_one_letter_code
_entity_poly.pdbx_strand_id
1 'polypeptide(L)'
;ADVMVGFPTETEEQFADTLQAIESLEICYPHVFPYSARGGTPAARIPRQVDPTTRKRRGASARALGQRIRERVFARHMGSVASVLVERSVGPNRYNGRLTNYLPVRVEVGERMVGQRLPVRIVGAKPDYL
;
A
#
# COMPACT_ATOMS: atom_id res chain seq x y z
N ALA A 1 1.87 3.83 4.36
CA ALA A 1 1.74 5.22 4.82
C ALA A 1 0.27 5.58 4.90
N ASP A 2 -0.12 6.39 5.87
CA ASP A 2 -1.48 6.88 6.06
C ASP A 2 -1.67 8.20 5.30
N VAL A 3 -2.66 8.25 4.41
CA VAL A 3 -2.92 9.40 3.54
C VAL A 3 -4.37 9.85 3.72
N MET A 4 -4.53 11.01 4.36
CA MET A 4 -5.82 11.69 4.39
C MET A 4 -6.05 12.44 3.08
N VAL A 5 -7.24 12.34 2.51
CA VAL A 5 -7.65 13.14 1.35
C VAL A 5 -8.90 13.95 1.66
N GLY A 6 -9.01 15.12 1.05
CA GLY A 6 -10.19 15.97 1.17
C GLY A 6 -10.29 16.68 2.50
N PHE A 7 -9.16 16.98 3.13
CA PHE A 7 -9.11 17.85 4.30
C PHE A 7 -9.78 19.19 3.96
N PRO A 8 -10.41 19.89 4.93
CA PRO A 8 -10.97 21.21 4.66
C PRO A 8 -9.93 22.14 4.04
N THR A 9 -10.34 22.93 3.05
CA THR A 9 -9.49 23.77 2.17
C THR A 9 -8.59 23.06 1.16
N GLU A 10 -8.52 21.73 1.09
CA GLU A 10 -7.65 21.01 0.13
C GLU A 10 -8.03 21.33 -1.34
N THR A 11 -7.12 21.99 -2.06
CA THR A 11 -7.31 22.35 -3.47
C THR A 11 -6.93 21.21 -4.42
N GLU A 12 -7.18 21.37 -5.73
CA GLU A 12 -6.76 20.37 -6.72
C GLU A 12 -5.22 20.32 -6.84
N GLU A 13 -4.54 21.47 -6.73
CA GLU A 13 -3.08 21.56 -6.77
C GLU A 13 -2.46 20.81 -5.59
N GLN A 14 -2.96 21.03 -4.37
CA GLN A 14 -2.47 20.34 -3.16
C GLN A 14 -2.74 18.82 -3.23
N PHE A 15 -3.85 18.42 -3.84
CA PHE A 15 -4.10 17.00 -4.09
C PHE A 15 -3.14 16.43 -5.14
N ALA A 16 -2.80 17.18 -6.19
CA ALA A 16 -1.80 16.77 -7.18
C ALA A 16 -0.42 16.60 -6.53
N ASP A 17 -0.01 17.50 -5.64
CA ASP A 17 1.23 17.39 -4.88
C ASP A 17 1.23 16.13 -4.00
N THR A 18 0.08 15.79 -3.40
CA THR A 18 -0.08 14.55 -2.63
C THR A 18 0.13 13.31 -3.51
N LEU A 19 -0.43 13.29 -4.72
CA LEU A 19 -0.20 12.20 -5.68
C LEU A 19 1.26 12.14 -6.13
N GLN A 20 1.90 13.28 -6.36
CA GLN A 20 3.32 13.35 -6.71
C GLN A 20 4.20 12.81 -5.58
N ALA A 21 3.88 13.11 -4.33
CA ALA A 21 4.57 12.56 -3.17
C ALA A 21 4.42 11.02 -3.09
N ILE A 22 3.21 10.50 -3.33
CA ILE A 22 2.95 9.04 -3.37
C ILE A 22 3.79 8.37 -4.45
N GLU A 23 3.84 8.94 -5.66
CA GLU A 23 4.60 8.40 -6.80
C GLU A 23 6.11 8.47 -6.55
N SER A 24 6.63 9.63 -6.15
CA SER A 24 8.08 9.85 -5.97
C SER A 24 8.68 9.03 -4.83
N LEU A 25 7.89 8.75 -3.78
CA LEU A 25 8.30 7.91 -2.65
C LEU A 25 7.98 6.42 -2.86
N GLU A 26 7.42 6.05 -4.02
CA GLU A 26 7.01 4.69 -4.38
C GLU A 26 6.14 3.99 -3.30
N ILE A 27 5.16 4.72 -2.76
CA ILE A 27 4.27 4.17 -1.73
C ILE A 27 3.33 3.12 -2.36
N CYS A 28 3.69 1.84 -2.22
CA CYS A 28 2.95 0.70 -2.78
C CYS A 28 1.62 0.41 -2.07
N TYR A 29 1.54 0.69 -0.78
CA TYR A 29 0.36 0.44 0.07
C TYR A 29 -0.05 1.72 0.81
N PRO A 30 -0.61 2.73 0.11
CA PRO A 30 -1.15 3.90 0.77
C PRO A 30 -2.47 3.54 1.44
N HIS A 31 -2.56 3.70 2.76
CA HIS A 31 -3.80 3.62 3.49
C HIS A 31 -4.54 4.95 3.31
N VAL A 32 -5.37 5.03 2.27
CA VAL A 32 -6.08 6.25 1.90
C VAL A 32 -7.44 6.32 2.58
N PHE A 33 -7.68 7.39 3.34
CA PHE A 33 -8.96 7.66 3.99
C PHE A 33 -9.42 9.11 3.75
N PRO A 34 -10.70 9.32 3.38
CA PRO A 34 -11.26 10.66 3.32
C PRO A 34 -11.30 11.34 4.69
N TYR A 35 -11.14 12.66 4.73
CA TYR A 35 -11.45 13.45 5.92
C TYR A 35 -12.90 13.23 6.36
N SER A 36 -13.07 13.02 7.66
CA SER A 36 -14.36 12.92 8.33
C SER A 36 -14.38 13.91 9.49
N ALA A 37 -15.33 14.85 9.45
CA ALA A 37 -15.44 15.88 10.47
C ALA A 37 -15.81 15.27 11.82
N ARG A 38 -15.07 15.66 12.86
CA ARG A 38 -15.35 15.28 14.25
C ARG A 38 -15.66 16.55 15.05
N GLY A 39 -16.82 16.56 15.70
CA GLY A 39 -17.25 17.67 16.54
C GLY A 39 -16.18 18.05 17.57
N GLY A 40 -16.02 19.36 17.80
CA GLY A 40 -15.01 19.90 18.73
C GLY A 40 -13.61 20.10 18.14
N THR A 41 -13.30 19.54 16.97
CA THR A 41 -11.99 19.75 16.32
C THR A 41 -11.90 21.11 15.61
N PRO A 42 -10.71 21.75 15.54
CA PRO A 42 -10.52 22.96 14.74
C PRO A 42 -10.87 22.76 13.26
N ALA A 43 -10.52 21.60 12.69
CA ALA A 43 -10.81 21.28 11.29
C ALA A 43 -12.32 21.26 10.99
N ALA A 44 -13.15 20.83 11.95
CA ALA A 44 -14.60 20.81 11.78
C ALA A 44 -15.21 22.23 11.74
N ARG A 45 -14.48 23.27 12.21
CA ARG A 45 -14.93 24.67 12.17
C ARG A 45 -14.53 25.41 10.90
N ILE A 46 -13.74 24.79 10.02
CA ILE A 46 -13.31 25.41 8.76
C ILE A 46 -14.51 25.51 7.81
N PRO A 47 -14.89 26.71 7.30
CA PRO A 47 -16.08 26.85 6.45
C PRO A 47 -15.97 26.11 5.11
N ARG A 48 -14.77 26.15 4.49
CA ARG A 48 -14.53 25.55 3.16
C ARG A 48 -14.25 24.05 3.28
N GLN A 49 -15.33 23.28 3.37
CA GLN A 49 -15.28 21.81 3.33
C GLN A 49 -15.17 21.30 1.89
N VAL A 50 -14.50 20.17 1.68
CA VAL A 50 -14.49 19.47 0.39
C VAL A 50 -15.74 18.59 0.30
N ASP A 51 -16.46 18.66 -0.81
CA ASP A 51 -17.68 17.90 -0.99
C ASP A 51 -17.42 16.37 -1.02
N PRO A 52 -18.39 15.54 -0.61
CA PRO A 52 -18.20 14.09 -0.53
C PRO A 52 -17.80 13.43 -1.86
N THR A 53 -18.27 13.96 -3.00
CA THR A 53 -17.98 13.41 -4.33
C THR A 53 -16.51 13.61 -4.67
N THR A 54 -15.98 14.83 -4.45
CA THR A 54 -14.56 15.13 -4.64
C THR A 54 -13.68 14.28 -3.71
N ARG A 55 -14.05 14.13 -2.44
CA ARG A 55 -13.33 13.26 -1.50
C ARG A 55 -13.25 11.81 -1.96
N LYS A 56 -14.38 11.27 -2.44
CA LYS A 56 -14.46 9.90 -2.97
C LYS A 56 -13.58 9.73 -4.21
N ARG A 57 -13.63 10.68 -5.15
CA ARG A 57 -12.80 10.70 -6.36
C ARG A 57 -11.31 10.70 -5.99
N ARG A 58 -10.88 11.63 -5.13
CA ARG A 58 -9.49 11.74 -4.67
C ARG A 58 -9.00 10.45 -4.01
N GLY A 59 -9.83 9.87 -3.14
CA GLY A 59 -9.53 8.59 -2.50
C GLY A 59 -9.34 7.44 -3.49
N ALA A 60 -10.18 7.37 -4.54
CA ALA A 60 -10.04 6.37 -5.60
C ALA A 60 -8.76 6.59 -6.42
N SER A 61 -8.45 7.83 -6.80
CA SER A 61 -7.25 8.19 -7.57
C SER A 61 -5.97 7.81 -6.83
N ALA A 62 -5.86 8.12 -5.53
CA ALA A 62 -4.67 7.78 -4.74
C ALA A 62 -4.49 6.27 -4.55
N ARG A 63 -5.58 5.49 -4.38
CA ARG A 63 -5.49 4.02 -4.31
C ARG A 63 -5.08 3.40 -5.64
N ALA A 64 -5.65 3.89 -6.74
CA ALA A 64 -5.28 3.43 -8.08
C ALA A 64 -3.80 3.74 -8.41
N LEU A 65 -3.29 4.89 -7.95
CA LEU A 65 -1.88 5.22 -8.04
C LEU A 65 -1.01 4.22 -7.26
N GLY A 66 -1.35 3.96 -5.99
CA GLY A 66 -0.65 2.95 -5.17
C GLY A 66 -0.62 1.57 -5.84
N GLN A 67 -1.73 1.15 -6.46
CA GLN A 67 -1.77 -0.11 -7.23
C GLN A 67 -0.76 -0.11 -8.38
N ARG A 68 -0.72 0.94 -9.20
CA ARG A 68 0.23 1.03 -10.34
C ARG A 68 1.69 1.05 -9.88
N ILE A 69 1.97 1.76 -8.78
CA ILE A 69 3.31 1.78 -8.17
C ILE A 69 3.69 0.36 -7.72
N ARG A 70 2.79 -0.32 -7.01
CA ARG A 70 3.00 -1.68 -6.53
C ARG A 70 3.29 -2.65 -7.67
N GLU A 71 2.53 -2.60 -8.76
CA GLU A 71 2.79 -3.41 -9.96
C GLU A 71 4.20 -3.17 -10.53
N ARG A 72 4.62 -1.90 -10.62
CA ARG A 72 5.98 -1.53 -11.06
C ARG A 72 7.07 -2.04 -10.11
N VAL A 73 6.87 -1.88 -8.81
CA VAL A 73 7.82 -2.35 -7.78
C VAL A 73 7.92 -3.87 -7.79
N PHE A 74 6.80 -4.57 -7.93
CA PHE A 74 6.79 -6.03 -8.03
C PHE A 74 7.51 -6.52 -9.29
N ALA A 75 7.27 -5.89 -10.43
CA ALA A 75 7.95 -6.22 -11.68
C ALA A 75 9.48 -6.13 -11.56
N ARG A 76 10.01 -5.16 -10.80
CA ARG A 76 11.46 -5.03 -10.54
C ARG A 76 12.06 -6.18 -9.72
N HIS A 77 11.25 -6.91 -8.95
CA HIS A 77 11.72 -8.04 -8.15
C HIS A 77 11.72 -9.37 -8.93
N MET A 78 11.07 -9.43 -10.10
CA MET A 78 10.98 -10.65 -10.89
C MET A 78 12.36 -11.21 -11.23
N GLY A 79 12.54 -12.52 -11.02
CA GLY A 79 13.80 -13.24 -11.28
C GLY A 79 14.89 -13.03 -10.22
N SER A 80 14.74 -12.06 -9.32
CA SER A 80 15.70 -11.81 -8.25
C SER A 80 15.66 -12.91 -7.18
N VAL A 81 16.76 -13.05 -6.43
CA VAL A 81 16.82 -13.84 -5.21
C VAL A 81 16.75 -12.89 -4.01
N ALA A 82 15.83 -13.13 -3.09
CA ALA A 82 15.63 -12.31 -1.90
C ALA A 82 15.42 -13.19 -0.66
N SER A 83 15.69 -12.64 0.52
CA SER A 83 15.42 -13.33 1.79
C SER A 83 13.98 -13.08 2.22
N VAL A 84 13.23 -14.16 2.46
CA VAL A 84 11.89 -14.12 3.06
C VAL A 84 11.95 -14.49 4.53
N LEU A 85 11.19 -13.79 5.39
CA LEU A 85 10.75 -14.30 6.69
C LEU A 85 9.40 -14.99 6.52
N VAL A 86 9.32 -16.26 6.86
CA VAL A 86 8.09 -17.06 6.77
C VAL A 86 7.23 -16.81 8.02
N GLU A 87 5.98 -16.36 7.84
CA GLU A 87 5.16 -15.87 8.96
C GLU A 87 3.94 -16.75 9.26
N ARG A 88 3.17 -17.15 8.24
CA ARG A 88 1.88 -17.83 8.44
C ARG A 88 1.64 -18.90 7.39
N SER A 89 1.25 -20.10 7.82
CA SER A 89 0.76 -21.14 6.91
C SER A 89 -0.60 -20.77 6.30
N VAL A 90 -0.74 -20.99 4.99
CA VAL A 90 -1.98 -20.79 4.22
C VAL A 90 -2.36 -22.05 3.44
N GLY A 91 -1.83 -23.19 3.86
CA GLY A 91 -2.03 -24.50 3.24
C GLY A 91 -0.85 -25.43 3.49
N PRO A 92 -0.96 -26.70 3.04
CA PRO A 92 0.16 -27.64 3.06
C PRO A 92 1.35 -27.04 2.31
N ASN A 93 2.51 -27.00 2.95
CA ASN A 93 3.76 -26.51 2.36
C ASN A 93 3.69 -25.10 1.77
N ARG A 94 2.70 -24.28 2.14
CA ARG A 94 2.50 -22.95 1.58
C ARG A 94 2.33 -21.91 2.67
N TYR A 95 3.07 -20.81 2.52
CA TYR A 95 3.18 -19.80 3.56
C TYR A 95 3.12 -18.39 2.98
N ASN A 96 2.50 -17.48 3.74
CA ASN A 96 2.73 -16.05 3.59
C ASN A 96 3.98 -15.67 4.37
N GLY A 97 4.74 -14.74 3.82
CA GLY A 97 5.87 -14.12 4.47
C GLY A 97 6.12 -12.73 3.93
N ARG A 98 7.25 -12.18 4.33
CA ARG A 98 7.71 -10.87 3.87
C ARG A 98 9.17 -10.90 3.50
N LEU A 99 9.52 -10.20 2.44
CA LEU A 99 10.91 -9.87 2.14
C LEU A 99 11.48 -8.89 3.18
N THR A 100 12.79 -8.66 3.15
CA THR A 100 13.47 -7.69 4.04
C THR A 100 12.97 -6.26 3.90
N ASN A 101 12.46 -5.89 2.72
CA ASN A 101 11.80 -4.62 2.46
C ASN A 101 10.27 -4.67 2.71
N TYR A 102 9.80 -5.65 3.47
CA TYR A 102 8.40 -5.85 3.86
C TYR A 102 7.42 -6.18 2.73
N LEU A 103 7.90 -6.36 1.49
CA LEU A 103 7.04 -6.80 0.39
C LEU A 103 6.46 -8.18 0.71
N PRO A 104 5.14 -8.34 0.61
CA PRO A 104 4.50 -9.61 0.90
C PRO A 104 4.86 -10.62 -0.19
N VAL A 105 5.15 -11.84 0.26
CA VAL A 105 5.44 -12.98 -0.62
C VAL A 105 4.60 -14.17 -0.24
N ARG A 106 4.32 -15.02 -1.23
CA ARG A 106 3.83 -16.37 -0.99
C ARG A 106 4.86 -17.38 -1.45
N VAL A 107 5.22 -18.29 -0.55
CA VAL A 107 6.26 -19.28 -0.80
C VAL A 107 5.72 -20.68 -0.60
N GLU A 108 6.17 -21.59 -1.45
CA GLU A 108 5.93 -23.02 -1.33
C GLU A 108 7.23 -23.71 -0.93
N VAL A 109 7.28 -24.22 0.30
CA VAL A 109 8.47 -24.76 0.97
C VAL A 109 8.06 -25.92 1.87
N GLY A 110 9.01 -26.67 2.41
CA GLY A 110 8.73 -27.82 3.29
C GLY A 110 7.91 -27.47 4.54
N GLU A 111 7.64 -28.48 5.36
CA GLU A 111 6.81 -28.32 6.55
C GLU A 111 7.52 -27.53 7.67
N ARG A 112 6.71 -26.94 8.57
CA ARG A 112 7.16 -26.27 9.81
C ARG A 112 8.16 -25.12 9.58
N MET A 113 7.95 -24.33 8.53
CA MET A 113 8.86 -23.23 8.16
C MET A 113 8.57 -21.88 8.83
N VAL A 114 7.48 -21.73 9.59
CA VAL A 114 7.16 -20.46 10.28
C VAL A 114 8.30 -20.04 11.21
N GLY A 115 8.67 -18.75 11.15
CA GLY A 115 9.78 -18.16 11.91
C GLY A 115 11.14 -18.29 11.21
N GLN A 116 11.25 -19.08 10.14
CA GLN A 116 12.49 -19.25 9.41
C GLN A 116 12.72 -18.14 8.39
N ARG A 117 14.01 -17.85 8.15
CA ARG A 117 14.46 -17.00 7.05
C ARG A 117 15.14 -17.83 5.98
N LEU A 118 14.67 -17.70 4.74
CA LEU A 118 15.12 -18.53 3.63
C LEU A 118 15.39 -17.65 2.40
N PRO A 119 16.42 -17.95 1.58
CA PRO A 119 16.54 -17.36 0.26
C PRO A 119 15.48 -17.94 -0.67
N VAL A 120 14.78 -17.09 -1.41
CA VAL A 120 13.78 -17.50 -2.40
C VAL A 120 14.00 -16.74 -3.71
N ARG A 121 13.69 -17.40 -4.83
CA ARG A 121 13.64 -16.74 -6.14
C ARG A 121 12.23 -16.26 -6.42
N ILE A 122 12.07 -15.00 -6.81
CA ILE A 122 10.78 -14.45 -7.19
C ILE A 122 10.45 -14.88 -8.62
N VAL A 123 9.41 -15.69 -8.77
CA VAL A 123 9.00 -16.29 -10.05
C VAL A 123 7.67 -15.76 -10.58
N GLY A 124 6.97 -14.96 -9.79
CA GLY A 124 5.65 -14.43 -10.12
C GLY A 124 5.34 -13.16 -9.35
N ALA A 125 4.27 -12.50 -9.77
CA ALA A 125 3.64 -11.44 -9.03
C ALA A 125 2.12 -11.58 -9.18
N LYS A 126 1.41 -11.43 -8.07
CA LYS A 126 -0.04 -11.28 -7.98
C LYS A 126 -0.35 -9.86 -7.51
N PRO A 127 -1.62 -9.41 -7.57
CA PRO A 127 -1.95 -8.04 -7.16
C PRO A 127 -1.46 -7.67 -5.76
N ASP A 128 -1.49 -8.60 -4.80
CA ASP A 128 -1.20 -8.30 -3.40
C ASP A 128 0.08 -8.93 -2.83
N TYR A 129 0.76 -9.80 -3.59
CA TYR A 129 1.99 -10.47 -3.16
C TYR A 129 2.85 -10.89 -4.35
N LEU A 130 4.15 -11.03 -4.09
CA LEU A 130 5.11 -11.70 -4.95
C LEU A 130 4.98 -13.23 -4.82
#